data_AF-A0A1I7XKZ8-F1
#
_entry.id   AF-A0A1I7XKZ8-F1
#
_cell.length_a   1.000
_cell.length_b   1.000
_cell.length_c   1.000
_cell.angle_alpha   90.00
_cell.angle_beta   90.00
_cell.angle_gamma   90.00
#
_symmetry.space_group_name_H-M   'P 1'
#
loop_
_entity.id
_entity.type
_entity.pdbx_description
1 polymer ?
#
loop_
_entity_poly.entity_id
_entity_poly.type
_entity_poly.pdbx_seq_one_letter_code
_entity_poly.pdbx_strand_id
1 'polypeptide(L)'
;MSPYGHEARLMKKVMHTQYGLRRFRNGDESLQDEERCRRPLVIDDSQLRAIVEADPLKTTGDVAEELDVVLFGSCSTFAPNREIKKAR
;
A
#
# COMPACT_ATOMS: atom_id res chain seq x y z
N MET A 1 -24.76 -3.18 -15.97
CA MET A 1 -24.55 -2.51 -14.67
C MET A 1 -24.56 -3.57 -13.58
N SER A 2 -23.46 -3.74 -12.85
CA SER A 2 -23.40 -4.67 -11.72
C SER A 2 -24.14 -4.07 -10.51
N PRO A 3 -25.14 -4.74 -9.94
CA PRO A 3 -25.95 -4.20 -8.84
C PRO A 3 -25.15 -4.00 -7.53
N TYR A 4 -23.92 -4.51 -7.47
CA TYR A 4 -23.13 -4.59 -6.24
C TYR A 4 -22.26 -3.36 -5.94
N GLY A 5 -22.16 -2.37 -6.83
CA GLY A 5 -21.22 -1.25 -6.67
C GLY A 5 -21.64 -0.17 -5.65
N HIS A 6 -22.95 0.01 -5.45
CA HIS A 6 -23.49 0.95 -4.46
C HIS A 6 -23.66 0.25 -3.10
N GLU A 7 -24.19 -0.98 -3.11
CA GLU A 7 -24.39 -1.78 -1.90
C GLU A 7 -23.08 -2.17 -1.23
N ALA A 8 -22.02 -2.50 -1.97
CA ALA A 8 -20.70 -2.75 -1.39
C ALA A 8 -20.13 -1.52 -0.66
N ARG A 9 -20.49 -0.31 -1.10
CA ARG A 9 -20.05 0.94 -0.46
C ARG A 9 -20.78 1.17 0.86
N LEU A 10 -22.10 0.92 0.89
CA LEU A 10 -22.89 0.95 2.12
C LEU A 10 -22.44 -0.16 3.08
N MET A 11 -22.20 -1.37 2.59
CA MET A 11 -21.77 -2.50 3.40
C MET A 11 -20.42 -2.25 4.07
N LYS A 12 -19.47 -1.62 3.37
CA LYS A 12 -18.20 -1.15 3.96
C LYS A 12 -18.42 -0.13 5.07
N LYS A 13 -19.33 0.83 4.88
CA LYS A 13 -19.66 1.86 5.87
C LYS A 13 -20.30 1.26 7.12
N VAL A 14 -21.25 0.34 6.94
CA VAL A 14 -21.92 -0.36 8.05
C VAL A 14 -20.93 -1.22 8.83
N MET A 15 -20.05 -1.97 8.17
CA MET A 15 -19.05 -2.81 8.84
C MET A 15 -18.07 -1.99 9.69
N HIS A 16 -17.61 -0.85 9.19
CA HIS A 16 -16.70 0.03 9.94
C HIS A 16 -17.36 0.60 11.20
N THR A 17 -18.60 1.08 11.08
CA THR A 17 -19.36 1.59 12.23
C THR A 17 -19.65 0.49 13.26
N GLN A 18 -20.08 -0.69 12.82
CA GLN A 18 -20.41 -1.81 13.72
C GLN A 18 -19.16 -2.34 14.45
N TYR A 19 -18.02 -2.44 13.75
CA TYR A 19 -16.75 -2.84 14.35
C TYR A 19 -16.28 -1.83 15.40
N GLY A 20 -16.31 -0.54 15.09
CA GLY A 20 -15.96 0.53 16.02
C GLY A 20 -16.84 0.52 17.27
N LEU A 21 -18.16 0.47 17.11
CA LEU A 21 -19.09 0.41 18.25
C LEU A 21 -18.86 -0.81 19.16
N ARG A 22 -18.47 -1.95 18.58
CA ARG A 22 -18.13 -3.15 19.36
C ARG A 22 -16.83 -2.98 20.15
N ARG A 23 -15.81 -2.32 19.60
CA ARG A 23 -14.55 -2.03 20.29
C ARG A 23 -14.77 -1.07 21.46
N PHE A 24 -15.52 0.01 21.22
CA PHE A 24 -15.94 0.95 22.27
C PHE A 24 -16.73 0.28 23.40
N ARG A 25 -17.67 -0.63 23.08
CA ARG A 25 -18.42 -1.40 24.09
C ARG A 25 -17.53 -2.30 24.96
N ASN A 26 -16.38 -2.72 24.44
CA ASN A 26 -15.40 -3.53 25.16
C ASN A 26 -14.39 -2.68 25.97
N GLY A 27 -14.58 -1.35 26.04
CA GLY A 27 -13.67 -0.44 26.73
C GLY A 27 -12.40 -0.10 25.95
N ASP A 28 -12.33 -0.47 24.67
CA ASP A 28 -11.23 -0.10 23.79
C ASP A 28 -11.55 1.24 23.12
N GLU A 29 -10.95 2.30 23.64
CA GLU A 29 -11.08 3.68 23.15
C GLU A 29 -10.00 4.04 22.12
N SER A 30 -9.17 3.08 21.70
CA SER A 30 -8.13 3.34 20.71
C SER A 30 -8.76 3.63 19.35
N LEU A 31 -8.64 4.88 18.91
CA LEU A 31 -9.03 5.36 17.58
C LEU A 31 -7.93 5.11 16.53
N GLN A 32 -6.85 4.44 16.93
CA GLN A 32 -5.68 4.26 16.08
C GLN A 32 -5.94 3.15 15.07
N ASP A 33 -5.73 3.45 13.78
CA ASP A 33 -5.75 2.44 12.73
C ASP A 33 -4.70 1.38 13.08
N GLU A 34 -5.07 0.09 13.02
CA GLU A 34 -4.09 -0.99 13.12
C GLU A 34 -3.00 -0.75 12.07
N GLU A 35 -1.75 -1.04 12.42
CA GLU A 35 -0.62 -0.80 11.52
C GLU A 35 -0.90 -1.44 10.16
N ARG A 36 -1.26 -0.60 9.19
CA ARG A 36 -1.50 -1.05 7.83
C ARG A 36 -0.22 -1.71 7.37
N CYS A 37 -0.31 -2.95 6.92
CA CYS A 37 0.82 -3.70 6.40
C CYS A 37 1.56 -2.84 5.36
N ARG A 38 2.60 -2.13 5.80
CA ARG A 38 3.63 -1.63 4.90
C ARG A 38 4.26 -2.89 4.32
N ARG A 39 4.57 -2.89 3.02
CA ARG A 39 5.37 -3.98 2.46
C ARG A 39 6.63 -4.07 3.32
N PRO A 40 6.88 -5.18 4.03
CA PRO A 40 8.11 -5.34 4.77
C PRO A 40 9.21 -5.45 3.74
N LEU A 41 9.96 -4.38 3.56
CA LEU A 41 11.20 -4.41 2.80
C LEU A 41 12.30 -4.52 3.84
N VAL A 42 12.73 -5.75 4.10
CA VAL A 42 13.95 -6.00 4.88
C VAL A 42 15.11 -5.77 3.93
N ILE A 43 15.63 -4.54 3.92
CA ILE A 43 16.88 -4.22 3.25
C ILE A 43 17.99 -4.54 4.25
N ASP A 44 19.01 -5.29 3.83
CA ASP A 44 20.18 -5.52 4.66
C ASP A 44 21.03 -4.24 4.75
N ASP A 45 21.26 -3.74 5.97
CA ASP A 45 22.00 -2.50 6.22
C ASP A 45 23.43 -2.56 5.69
N SER A 46 24.05 -3.76 5.65
CA SER A 46 25.40 -3.92 5.14
C SER A 46 25.46 -3.80 3.61
N GLN A 47 24.44 -4.30 2.90
CA GLN A 47 24.27 -4.11 1.47
C GLN A 47 24.03 -2.65 1.11
N LEU A 48 23.13 -1.96 1.83
CA LEU A 48 22.88 -0.54 1.61
C LEU A 48 24.15 0.29 1.83
N ARG A 49 24.88 -0.01 2.90
CA ARG A 49 26.12 0.71 3.22
C ARG A 49 27.19 0.48 2.17
N ALA A 50 27.33 -0.73 1.64
CA ALA A 50 28.28 -1.03 0.57
C ALA A 50 28.01 -0.21 -0.70
N ILE A 51 26.75 -0.01 -1.06
CA ILE A 51 26.35 0.77 -2.24
C ILE A 51 26.70 2.25 -2.07
N VAL A 52 26.41 2.83 -0.90
CA VAL A 52 26.69 4.24 -0.59
C VAL A 52 28.18 4.50 -0.43
N GLU A 53 28.94 3.56 0.16
CA GLU A 53 30.39 3.67 0.30
C GLU A 53 31.12 3.50 -1.04
N ALA A 54 30.63 2.62 -1.92
CA ALA A 54 31.21 2.39 -3.24
C ALA A 54 31.02 3.60 -4.17
N ASP A 55 29.88 4.30 -4.06
CA ASP A 55 29.64 5.52 -4.82
C ASP A 55 28.75 6.50 -4.03
N PRO A 56 29.36 7.51 -3.37
CA PRO A 56 28.63 8.52 -2.61
C PRO A 56 27.75 9.43 -3.48
N LEU A 57 27.94 9.43 -4.81
CA LEU A 57 27.20 10.27 -5.75
C LEU A 57 25.93 9.57 -6.28
N LYS A 58 25.71 8.29 -5.96
CA LYS A 58 24.49 7.58 -6.35
C LYS A 58 23.25 8.27 -5.80
N THR A 59 22.27 8.48 -6.66
CA THR A 59 20.99 9.04 -6.23
C THR A 59 20.18 7.97 -5.50
N THR A 60 19.23 8.38 -4.66
CA THR A 60 18.33 7.45 -3.96
C THR A 60 17.55 6.56 -4.93
N GLY A 61 17.34 7.00 -6.18
CA GLY A 61 16.75 6.19 -7.26
C GLY A 61 17.65 5.05 -7.70
N ASP A 62 18.94 5.33 -7.94
CA ASP A 62 19.91 4.31 -8.38
C ASP A 62 20.13 3.25 -7.30
N VAL A 63 20.24 3.67 -6.04
CA VAL A 63 20.33 2.76 -4.88
C VAL A 63 19.07 1.90 -4.77
N ALA A 64 17.91 2.46 -5.10
CA ALA A 64 16.66 1.73 -5.05
C ALA A 64 16.53 0.67 -6.16
N GLU A 65 17.02 0.98 -7.36
CA GLU A 65 17.10 0.04 -8.48
C GLU A 65 18.06 -1.12 -8.17
N GLU A 66 19.21 -0.82 -7.56
CA GLU A 66 20.21 -1.83 -7.18
C GLU A 66 19.73 -2.76 -6.06
N LEU A 67 18.85 -2.28 -5.17
CA LEU A 67 18.27 -3.05 -4.07
C LEU A 67 16.90 -3.68 -4.39
N ASP A 68 16.39 -3.53 -5.63
CA ASP A 68 15.04 -3.94 -6.05
C ASP A 68 13.93 -3.41 -5.13
N VAL A 69 14.09 -2.17 -4.67
CA VAL A 69 13.16 -1.53 -3.73
C VAL A 69 12.30 -0.50 -4.43
N VAL A 70 10.98 -0.64 -4.26
CA VAL A 70 10.04 0.32 -4.84
C VAL A 70 10.03 1.58 -3.97
N LEU A 71 10.56 2.68 -4.50
CA LEU A 71 10.45 3.99 -3.84
C LEU A 71 8.97 4.36 -3.74
N PHE A 72 8.53 4.68 -2.52
CA PHE A 72 7.12 4.94 -2.19
C PHE A 72 6.48 6.15 -2.91
N GLY A 73 7.20 6.81 -3.83
CA GLY A 73 6.77 7.95 -4.63
C GLY A 73 6.44 7.64 -6.10
N SER A 74 6.80 6.47 -6.64
CA SER A 74 6.45 6.05 -8.01
C SER A 74 5.35 5.00 -7.99
N CYS A 75 4.14 5.42 -7.58
CA CYS A 75 2.93 4.66 -7.89
C CYS A 75 2.61 4.80 -9.39
N SER A 76 3.40 4.15 -10.25
CA SER A 76 3.07 3.94 -11.67
C SER A 76 2.64 2.50 -11.93
N THR A 77 1.88 1.91 -11.02
CA THR A 77 1.09 0.70 -11.32
C THR A 77 -0.37 0.86 -10.88
N PHE A 78 -0.95 2.04 -11.12
CA PHE A 78 -2.32 2.06 -11.61
C PHE A 78 -2.26 1.70 -13.09
N ALA A 79 -2.23 0.41 -13.42
CA ALA A 79 -2.47 -0.01 -14.80
C ALA A 79 -3.96 0.24 -15.10
N PRO A 80 -4.36 1.23 -15.92
CA PRO A 80 -5.72 1.28 -16.39
C PRO A 80 -5.91 0.07 -17.29
N ASN A 81 -6.79 -0.83 -16.85
CA ASN A 81 -7.17 -2.04 -17.56
C ASN A 81 -7.57 -1.70 -19.02
N ARG A 82 -6.64 -1.88 -19.98
CA ARG A 82 -6.93 -1.81 -21.41
C ARG A 82 -7.35 -3.20 -21.87
N GLU A 83 -8.64 -3.51 -21.73
CA GLU A 83 -9.28 -4.52 -22.56
C GLU A 83 -10.77 -4.23 -22.70
N ILE A 84 -11.11 -3.32 -23.63
CA ILE A 84 -12.38 -3.42 -24.35
C ILE A 84 -12.00 -3.87 -25.75
N LYS A 85 -12.08 -5.19 -25.97
CA LYS A 85 -11.98 -5.78 -27.31
C LYS A 85 -13.12 -5.17 -28.15
N LYS A 86 -12.74 -4.52 -29.26
CA LYS A 86 -13.65 -4.21 -30.36
C LYS A 86 -14.31 -5.52 -30.78
N ALA A 87 -15.62 -5.62 -30.60
CA ALA A 87 -16.45 -6.62 -31.26
C ALA A 87 -17.45 -5.89 -32.16
N ARG A 88 -17.55 -6.45 -33.35
CA ARG A 88 -18.11 -5.97 -34.61
C ARG A 88 -19.61 -5.64 -34.54
#